data_AF-R9H4P6-F1
#
_entry.id   AF-R9H4P6-F1
#
_cell.length_a   1.000
_cell.length_b   1.000
_cell.length_c   1.000
_cell.angle_alpha   90.00
_cell.angle_beta   90.00
_cell.angle_gamma   90.00
#
_symmetry.space_group_name_H-M   'P 1'
#
loop_
_entity.id
_entity.type
_entity.pdbx_description
1 polymer ?
#
loop_
_entity_poly.entity_id
_entity_poly.type
_entity_poly.pdbx_seq_one_letter_code
_entity_poly.pdbx_strand_id
1 'polypeptide(L)'
;MDIAAAISAQKHSNHIVVTASVDNVSFKHPVKLGDVITIQAKVTRSFHTSMEIRIEVFSENIQPNSRIKSNEAYYTFVALDDTGKTTLVPEIIPETEEEKQLYITALSRRELRLILAGKMKPENATQLKALFFPEL
;
A
#
# COMPACT_ATOMS: atom_id res chain seq x y z
N MET A 1 1.38 -1.04 -12.21
CA MET A 1 1.18 -1.05 -10.75
C MET A 1 0.76 0.33 -10.26
N ASP A 2 1.59 1.36 -10.44
CA ASP A 2 1.31 2.75 -10.00
C ASP A 2 -0.07 3.27 -10.45
N ILE A 3 -0.42 3.15 -11.73
CA ILE A 3 -1.75 3.55 -12.26
C ILE A 3 -2.91 2.86 -11.52
N ALA A 4 -2.82 1.54 -11.30
CA ALA A 4 -3.87 0.79 -10.60
C ALA A 4 -3.98 1.23 -9.13
N ALA A 5 -2.84 1.52 -8.49
CA ALA A 5 -2.80 2.02 -7.13
C ALA A 5 -3.39 3.43 -7.02
N ALA A 6 -3.05 4.31 -7.97
CA ALA A 6 -3.60 5.65 -8.08
C ALA A 6 -5.12 5.61 -8.28
N ILE A 7 -5.63 4.78 -9.18
CA ILE A 7 -7.09 4.62 -9.38
C ILE A 7 -7.77 4.17 -8.08
N SER A 8 -7.20 3.22 -7.34
CA SER A 8 -7.75 2.77 -6.05
C SER A 8 -7.78 3.91 -5.02
N ALA A 9 -6.69 4.67 -4.92
CA ALA A 9 -6.58 5.84 -4.04
C ALA A 9 -7.57 6.97 -4.42
N GLN A 10 -7.71 7.26 -5.71
CA GLN A 10 -8.67 8.25 -6.23
C GLN A 10 -10.10 7.84 -5.95
N LYS A 11 -10.45 6.56 -6.18
CA LYS A 11 -11.78 6.04 -5.89
C LYS A 11 -12.14 6.14 -4.40
N HIS A 12 -11.16 5.95 -3.51
CA HIS A 12 -11.37 6.07 -2.06
C HIS A 12 -11.48 7.54 -1.61
N SER A 13 -10.57 8.39 -2.08
CA SER A 13 -10.48 9.79 -1.62
C SER A 13 -11.42 10.74 -2.35
N ASN A 14 -11.89 10.39 -3.55
CA ASN A 14 -12.57 11.29 -4.49
C ASN A 14 -11.76 12.56 -4.84
N HIS A 15 -10.43 12.45 -4.88
CA HIS A 15 -9.51 13.55 -5.17
C HIS A 15 -8.42 13.12 -6.15
N ILE A 16 -7.74 14.10 -6.76
CA ILE A 16 -6.46 13.84 -7.42
C ILE A 16 -5.44 13.43 -6.36
N VAL A 17 -4.58 12.48 -6.72
CA VAL A 17 -3.58 11.93 -5.82
C VAL A 17 -2.21 11.98 -6.48
N VAL A 18 -1.17 12.08 -5.66
CA VAL A 18 0.23 11.98 -6.08
C VAL A 18 0.93 10.85 -5.35
N THR A 19 1.83 10.15 -6.04
CA THR A 19 2.65 9.09 -5.45
C THR A 19 3.71 9.71 -4.54
N ALA A 20 3.63 9.45 -3.24
CA ALA A 20 4.58 9.95 -2.25
C ALA A 20 5.72 8.96 -1.97
N SER A 21 5.45 7.66 -2.02
CA SER A 21 6.46 6.62 -1.89
C SER A 21 6.00 5.29 -2.47
N VAL A 22 6.97 4.43 -2.75
CA VAL A 22 6.77 3.02 -3.06
C VAL A 22 7.65 2.20 -2.13
N ASP A 23 7.04 1.33 -1.35
CA ASP A 23 7.69 0.54 -0.31
C ASP A 23 7.68 -0.95 -0.70
N ASN A 24 8.82 -1.61 -0.44
CA ASN A 24 9.00 -3.06 -0.47
C ASN A 24 8.44 -3.78 -1.71
N VAL A 25 8.95 -3.43 -2.90
CA VAL A 25 8.63 -4.15 -4.14
C VAL A 25 9.40 -5.47 -4.17
N SER A 26 8.69 -6.60 -4.07
CA SER A 26 9.31 -7.93 -4.05
C SER A 26 8.79 -8.81 -5.19
N PHE A 27 9.68 -9.19 -6.10
CA PHE A 27 9.39 -10.09 -7.22
C PHE A 27 9.72 -11.52 -6.84
N LYS A 28 8.69 -12.35 -6.66
CA LYS A 28 8.81 -13.77 -6.30
C LYS A 28 8.85 -14.67 -7.53
N HIS A 29 8.11 -14.32 -8.57
CA HIS A 29 8.06 -15.07 -9.81
C HIS A 29 8.15 -14.14 -11.03
N PRO A 30 8.92 -14.52 -12.06
CA PRO A 30 9.03 -13.73 -13.28
C PRO A 30 7.72 -13.77 -14.07
N VAL A 31 7.38 -12.64 -14.69
CA VAL A 31 6.34 -12.56 -15.71
C VAL A 31 6.93 -12.99 -17.05
N LYS A 32 6.31 -13.96 -17.72
CA LYS A 32 6.75 -14.46 -19.01
C LYS A 32 6.01 -13.77 -20.16
N LEU A 33 6.64 -13.79 -21.33
CA LEU A 33 5.98 -13.31 -22.54
C LEU A 33 4.72 -14.15 -22.81
N GLY A 34 3.60 -13.46 -23.05
CA GLY A 34 2.30 -14.09 -23.28
C GLY A 34 1.48 -14.35 -22.03
N ASP A 35 2.01 -14.06 -20.83
CA ASP A 35 1.21 -14.12 -19.61
C ASP A 35 0.15 -13.00 -19.58
N VAL A 36 -1.04 -13.33 -19.12
CA VAL A 36 -2.09 -12.38 -18.75
C VAL A 36 -1.81 -11.89 -17.33
N ILE A 37 -1.84 -10.57 -17.14
CA ILE A 37 -1.52 -9.94 -15.85
C ILE A 37 -2.79 -9.41 -15.19
N THR A 38 -3.03 -9.85 -13.96
CA THR A 38 -4.05 -9.29 -13.08
C THR A 38 -3.37 -8.47 -11.99
N ILE A 39 -3.68 -7.17 -11.94
CA ILE A 39 -3.19 -6.26 -10.88
C ILE A 39 -4.36 -5.95 -9.96
N GLN A 40 -4.24 -6.33 -8.69
CA GLN A 40 -5.22 -6.02 -7.65
C GLN A 40 -4.67 -4.90 -6.77
N ALA A 41 -5.45 -3.85 -6.59
CA ALA A 41 -5.08 -2.65 -5.84
C ALA A 41 -6.12 -2.35 -4.77
N LYS A 42 -5.69 -2.33 -3.50
CA LYS A 42 -6.59 -2.14 -2.36
C LYS A 42 -6.00 -1.15 -1.37
N VAL A 43 -6.79 -0.14 -0.98
CA VAL A 43 -6.43 0.75 0.12
C VAL A 43 -6.41 -0.09 1.41
N THR A 44 -5.26 -0.21 2.03
CA THR A 44 -5.08 -0.97 3.28
C THR A 44 -5.28 -0.09 4.51
N ARG A 45 -4.96 1.20 4.38
CA ARG A 45 -5.18 2.18 5.44
C ARG A 45 -5.26 3.59 4.89
N SER A 46 -6.17 4.38 5.47
CA SER A 46 -6.21 5.82 5.30
C SER A 46 -5.66 6.50 6.55
N PHE A 47 -4.98 7.62 6.37
CA PHE A 47 -4.47 8.48 7.44
C PHE A 47 -5.14 9.86 7.32
N HIS A 48 -4.42 10.96 7.64
CA HIS A 48 -5.00 12.30 7.56
C HIS A 48 -5.21 12.77 6.11
N THR A 49 -4.14 12.79 5.31
CA THR A 49 -4.18 13.20 3.88
C THR A 49 -3.59 12.14 2.94
N SER A 50 -3.13 11.03 3.49
CA SER A 50 -2.38 10.00 2.78
C SER A 50 -3.02 8.63 2.95
N MET A 51 -2.86 7.77 1.96
CA MET A 51 -3.40 6.42 1.94
C MET A 51 -2.29 5.43 1.60
N GLU A 52 -2.27 4.28 2.27
CA GLU A 52 -1.47 3.12 1.87
C GLU A 52 -2.32 2.21 0.97
N ILE A 53 -1.74 1.79 -0.15
CA ILE A 53 -2.36 0.90 -1.13
C ILE A 53 -1.48 -0.33 -1.26
N ARG A 54 -2.03 -1.52 -0.98
CA ARG A 54 -1.38 -2.80 -1.30
C ARG A 54 -1.68 -3.16 -2.75
N ILE A 55 -0.63 -3.57 -3.45
CA ILE A 55 -0.70 -4.11 -4.81
C ILE A 55 -0.28 -5.57 -4.78
N GLU A 56 -1.09 -6.40 -5.40
CA GLU A 56 -0.77 -7.79 -5.72
C GLU A 56 -0.86 -7.99 -7.23
N VAL A 57 0.21 -8.54 -7.80
CA VAL A 57 0.29 -8.82 -9.24
C VAL A 57 0.31 -10.32 -9.43
N PHE A 58 -0.63 -10.81 -10.24
CA PHE A 58 -0.72 -12.20 -10.64
C PHE A 58 -0.42 -12.32 -12.13
N SER A 59 0.42 -13.29 -12.50
CA SER A 59 0.61 -13.71 -13.88
C SER A 59 -0.06 -15.05 -14.10
N GLU A 60 -0.68 -15.21 -15.25
CA GLU A 60 -1.41 -16.42 -15.63
C GLU A 60 -1.15 -16.72 -17.11
N ASN A 61 -0.83 -17.97 -17.41
CA ASN A 61 -0.77 -18.47 -18.78
C ASN A 61 -2.17 -18.91 -19.24
N ILE A 62 -2.39 -19.08 -20.55
CA ILE A 62 -3.66 -19.57 -21.10
C ILE A 62 -4.02 -20.96 -20.56
N GLN A 63 -3.03 -21.75 -20.13
CA GLN A 63 -3.26 -23.05 -19.51
C GLN A 63 -4.00 -22.92 -18.15
N PRO A 64 -4.98 -23.80 -17.88
CA PRO A 64 -5.69 -23.81 -16.60
C PRO A 64 -4.77 -23.92 -15.39
N ASN A 65 -5.14 -23.29 -14.27
CA ASN A 65 -4.45 -23.35 -12.98
C ASN A 65 -3.00 -22.81 -12.98
N SER A 66 -2.65 -21.93 -13.92
CA SER A 66 -1.32 -21.35 -14.01
C SER A 66 -1.17 -20.01 -13.28
N ARG A 67 -2.24 -19.50 -12.65
CA ARG A 67 -2.24 -18.23 -11.92
C ARG A 67 -1.25 -18.27 -10.75
N ILE A 68 -0.21 -17.44 -10.84
CA ILE A 68 0.83 -17.32 -9.82
C ILE A 68 1.01 -15.86 -9.41
N LYS A 69 1.28 -15.61 -8.13
CA LYS A 69 1.55 -14.25 -7.64
C LYS A 69 2.98 -13.86 -8.01
N SER A 70 3.14 -13.00 -9.02
CA SER A 70 4.46 -12.53 -9.48
C SER A 70 5.14 -11.66 -8.43
N ASN A 71 4.47 -10.60 -7.98
CA ASN A 71 5.04 -9.64 -7.06
C ASN A 71 3.98 -8.94 -6.21
N GLU A 72 4.43 -8.29 -5.14
CA GLU A 72 3.62 -7.40 -4.32
C GLU A 72 4.40 -6.13 -3.96
N ALA A 73 3.67 -5.07 -3.63
CA ALA A 73 4.23 -3.79 -3.21
C ALA A 73 3.22 -2.99 -2.38
N TYR A 74 3.73 -2.01 -1.64
CA TYR A 74 2.91 -1.01 -0.96
C TYR A 74 3.20 0.36 -1.55
N TYR A 75 2.16 1.09 -1.94
CA TYR A 75 2.27 2.46 -2.41
C TYR A 75 1.70 3.39 -1.35
N THR A 76 2.23 4.60 -1.26
CA THR A 76 1.57 5.68 -0.53
C THR A 76 1.24 6.81 -1.44
N PHE A 77 -0.03 7.19 -1.41
CA PHE A 77 -0.57 8.32 -2.15
C PHE A 77 -0.97 9.42 -1.18
N VAL A 78 -0.83 10.66 -1.61
CA VAL A 78 -1.34 11.85 -0.91
C VAL A 78 -2.40 12.50 -1.77
N ALA A 79 -3.57 12.77 -1.19
CA ALA A 79 -4.66 13.45 -1.88
C ALA A 79 -4.42 14.96 -1.91
N LEU A 80 -4.77 15.59 -3.02
CA LEU A 80 -4.67 17.03 -3.25
C LEU A 80 -6.05 17.63 -3.55
N ASP A 81 -6.28 18.85 -3.08
CA ASP A 81 -7.39 19.70 -3.48
C ASP A 81 -7.13 20.40 -4.82
N ASP A 82 -8.11 21.17 -5.30
CA ASP A 82 -8.03 21.90 -6.57
C ASP A 82 -6.93 22.99 -6.58
N THR A 83 -6.40 23.36 -5.41
CA THR A 83 -5.29 24.32 -5.27
C THR A 83 -3.92 23.63 -5.21
N GLY A 84 -3.89 22.29 -5.28
CA GLY A 84 -2.68 21.49 -5.18
C GLY A 84 -2.18 21.31 -3.74
N LYS A 85 -2.98 21.66 -2.72
CA LYS A 85 -2.65 21.44 -1.31
C LYS A 85 -3.19 20.10 -0.85
N THR A 86 -2.54 19.51 0.15
CA THR A 86 -2.98 18.22 0.70
C THR A 86 -4.34 18.32 1.36
N THR A 87 -5.25 17.40 1.07
CA THR A 87 -6.63 17.40 1.58
C THR A 87 -6.95 16.14 2.40
N LEU A 88 -8.00 16.22 3.21
CA LEU A 88 -8.46 15.11 4.05
C LEU A 88 -8.98 13.95 3.19
N VAL A 89 -8.73 12.74 3.67
CA VAL A 89 -9.20 11.51 3.03
C VAL A 89 -10.15 10.76 3.98
N PRO A 90 -11.19 10.08 3.46
CA PRO A 90 -12.07 9.27 4.30
C PRO A 90 -11.29 8.19 5.05
N GLU A 91 -11.71 7.81 6.25
CA GLU A 91 -11.13 6.67 6.95
C GLU A 91 -11.52 5.35 6.28
N ILE A 92 -10.70 4.32 6.48
CA ILE A 92 -10.99 2.94 6.04
C ILE A 92 -11.51 2.16 7.23
N ILE A 93 -12.64 1.48 7.06
CA ILE A 93 -13.18 0.53 8.03
C ILE A 93 -12.87 -0.88 7.49
N PRO A 94 -11.89 -1.60 8.07
CA PRO A 94 -11.60 -2.98 7.66
C PRO A 94 -12.69 -3.93 8.18
N GLU A 95 -13.19 -4.82 7.33
CA GLU A 95 -14.29 -5.72 7.64
C GLU A 95 -13.78 -7.14 7.95
N THR A 96 -12.90 -7.67 7.09
CA THR A 96 -12.38 -9.03 7.21
C THR A 96 -11.15 -9.10 8.13
N GLU A 97 -10.85 -10.29 8.65
CA GLU A 97 -9.63 -10.50 9.47
C GLU A 97 -8.35 -10.16 8.70
N GLU A 98 -8.28 -10.49 7.41
CA GLU A 98 -7.15 -10.08 6.56
C GLU A 98 -7.04 -8.56 6.46
N GLU A 99 -8.16 -7.86 6.24
CA GLU A 99 -8.17 -6.40 6.15
C GLU A 99 -7.76 -5.74 7.47
N LYS A 100 -8.25 -6.26 8.60
CA LYS A 100 -7.86 -5.76 9.93
C LYS A 100 -6.36 -5.93 10.15
N GLN A 101 -5.79 -7.06 9.77
CA GLN A 101 -4.36 -7.31 9.87
C GLN A 101 -3.55 -6.37 8.95
N LEU A 102 -4.01 -6.16 7.72
CA LEU A 102 -3.37 -5.22 6.79
C LEU A 102 -3.42 -3.78 7.31
N TYR A 103 -4.55 -3.38 7.90
CA TYR A 103 -4.76 -2.07 8.49
C TYR A 103 -3.83 -1.81 9.69
N ILE A 104 -3.68 -2.80 10.59
CA ILE A 104 -2.79 -2.70 11.75
C ILE A 104 -1.34 -2.59 11.29
N THR A 105 -0.89 -3.49 10.42
CA THR A 105 0.51 -3.55 9.96
C THR A 105 0.92 -2.37 9.07
N ALA A 106 -0.04 -1.67 8.46
CA ALA A 106 0.21 -0.45 7.69
C ALA A 106 0.85 0.67 8.53
N LEU A 107 0.55 0.72 9.85
CA LEU A 107 1.16 1.72 10.72
C LEU A 107 2.66 1.49 10.88
N SER A 108 3.07 0.25 11.14
CA SER A 108 4.48 -0.10 11.27
C SER A 108 5.26 0.16 9.98
N ARG A 109 4.66 -0.16 8.82
CA ARG A 109 5.25 0.18 7.50
C ARG A 109 5.42 1.69 7.33
N ARG A 110 4.41 2.48 7.71
CA ARG A 110 4.49 3.95 7.67
C ARG A 110 5.60 4.48 8.58
N GLU A 111 5.69 4.00 9.82
CA GLU A 111 6.72 4.42 10.76
C GLU A 111 8.12 4.11 10.22
N LEU A 112 8.34 2.88 9.74
CA LEU A 112 9.61 2.48 9.13
C LEU A 112 9.98 3.40 7.96
N ARG A 113 9.04 3.66 7.05
CA ARG A 113 9.27 4.58 5.93
C ARG A 113 9.64 5.99 6.40
N LEU A 114 8.92 6.53 7.38
CA LEU A 114 9.19 7.88 7.88
C LEU A 114 10.56 7.97 8.57
N ILE A 115 10.99 6.90 9.26
CA ILE A 115 12.34 6.80 9.82
C ILE A 115 13.38 6.80 8.72
N LEU A 116 13.23 5.93 7.71
CA LEU A 116 14.18 5.84 6.58
C LEU A 116 14.25 7.14 5.78
N ALA A 117 13.14 7.90 5.73
CA ALA A 117 13.08 9.22 5.09
C ALA A 117 13.59 10.37 5.98
N GLY A 118 14.04 10.10 7.22
CA GLY A 118 14.51 11.12 8.17
C GLY A 118 13.41 12.03 8.74
N LYS A 119 12.14 11.65 8.59
CA LYS A 119 10.96 12.42 9.03
C LYS A 119 10.43 11.98 10.41
N MET A 120 10.97 10.90 10.96
CA MET A 120 10.63 10.37 12.27
C MET A 120 11.89 9.81 12.93
N LYS A 121 12.07 10.07 14.23
CA LYS A 121 13.12 9.42 15.00
C LYS A 121 12.69 8.00 15.40
N PRO A 122 13.58 7.00 15.39
CA PRO A 122 13.26 5.63 15.81
C PRO A 122 12.60 5.56 17.19
N GLU A 123 12.96 6.45 18.11
CA GLU A 123 12.36 6.49 19.45
C GLU A 123 10.84 6.74 19.45
N ASN A 124 10.31 7.40 18.41
CA ASN A 124 8.92 7.79 18.30
C ASN A 124 8.04 6.75 17.58
N ALA A 125 8.61 5.65 17.09
CA ALA A 125 7.87 4.62 16.36
C ALA A 125 7.31 3.57 17.33
N THR A 126 6.05 3.75 17.72
CA THR A 126 5.40 2.92 18.74
C THR A 126 5.09 1.53 18.20
N GLN A 127 4.49 1.45 17.00
CA GLN A 127 4.03 0.17 16.45
C GLN A 127 5.16 -0.68 15.91
N LEU A 128 6.19 -0.05 15.35
CA LEU A 128 7.38 -0.73 14.86
C LEU A 128 8.21 -1.29 15.99
N LYS A 129 8.32 -0.59 17.14
CA LYS A 129 8.98 -1.13 18.33
C LYS A 129 8.28 -2.38 18.86
N ALA A 130 6.94 -2.35 18.95
CA ALA A 130 6.15 -3.48 19.43
C ALA A 130 6.33 -4.76 18.58
N LEU A 131 6.68 -4.63 17.29
CA LEU A 131 7.00 -5.77 16.42
C LEU A 131 8.29 -6.50 16.79
N PHE A 132 9.29 -5.77 17.32
CA PHE A 132 10.60 -6.33 17.67
C PHE A 132 10.73 -6.61 19.17
N PHE A 133 9.96 -5.90 20.00
CA PHE A 133 9.97 -6.02 21.46
C PHE A 133 8.54 -6.09 22.00
N PRO A 134 7.85 -7.25 21.89
CA PRO A 134 6.45 -7.39 22.30
C PRO A 134 6.23 -7.32 23.82
N GLU A 135 7.29 -7.36 24.61
CA GLU A 135 7.26 -7.44 26.09
C GLU A 135 7.60 -6.11 26.80
N LEU A 136 7.80 -5.01 26.04
CA LEU A 136 8.01 -3.65 26.55
C LEU A 136 6.74 -2.80 26.39
#